data_AF-A0A2E7VXR5-F1
#
_entry.id   AF-A0A2E7VXR5-F1
#
_cell.length_a   1.000
_cell.length_b   1.000
_cell.length_c   1.000
_cell.angle_alpha   90.00
_cell.angle_beta   90.00
_cell.angle_gamma   90.00
#
_symmetry.space_group_name_H-M   'P 1'
#
loop_
_entity.id
_entity.type
_entity.pdbx_description
1 polymer ?
#
loop_
_entity_poly.entity_id
_entity_poly.type
_entity_poly.pdbx_seq_one_letter_code
_entity_poly.pdbx_strand_id
1 'polypeptide(L)'
;SELINQKWKLITPSKNEIMIIPNYNYERLEIANTSELGSYSLYVDDKFFTAFSTSLSEYESPNIRADLDQVIKQFKSNNAVTLSNEKDISDVIKSQRHGRSLWKLFLIIAIILFLFESYISRPIKEQIKH
;
A
#
# COMPACT_ATOMS: atom_id res chain seq x y z
N SER A 1 37.18 -17.36 -18.44
CA SER A 1 36.03 -16.53 -18.84
C SER A 1 34.96 -17.33 -19.58
N GLU A 2 34.34 -18.35 -18.96
CA GLU A 2 33.39 -19.26 -19.65
C GLU A 2 32.01 -18.64 -19.93
N LEU A 3 31.61 -17.62 -19.16
CA LEU A 3 30.29 -16.99 -19.28
C LEU A 3 30.19 -16.01 -20.46
N ILE A 4 31.30 -15.46 -20.93
CA ILE A 4 31.28 -14.42 -21.98
C ILE A 4 30.81 -14.96 -23.34
N ASN A 5 30.96 -16.26 -23.58
CA ASN A 5 30.56 -16.91 -24.84
C ASN A 5 29.11 -17.45 -24.81
N GLN A 6 28.41 -17.30 -23.69
CA GLN A 6 27.04 -17.79 -23.51
C GLN A 6 26.01 -16.82 -24.07
N LYS A 7 24.76 -17.26 -24.18
CA LYS A 7 23.69 -16.41 -24.71
C LYS A 7 23.19 -15.47 -23.63
N TRP A 8 23.35 -14.17 -23.84
CA TRP A 8 22.88 -13.15 -22.92
C TRP A 8 21.54 -12.59 -23.37
N LYS A 9 20.60 -12.52 -22.43
CA LYS A 9 19.25 -11.99 -22.65
C LYS A 9 18.91 -10.97 -21.57
N LEU A 10 18.52 -9.79 -21.99
CA LEU A 10 18.04 -8.70 -21.13
C LEU A 10 16.52 -8.62 -21.23
N ILE A 11 15.85 -8.60 -20.09
CA ILE A 11 14.41 -8.38 -19.98
C ILE A 11 14.21 -6.95 -19.46
N THR A 12 13.49 -6.14 -20.24
CA THR A 12 13.16 -4.75 -19.91
C THR A 12 12.04 -4.65 -18.86
N PRO A 13 11.84 -3.48 -18.23
CA PRO A 13 10.69 -3.23 -17.35
C PRO A 13 9.34 -3.53 -18.02
N SER A 14 9.21 -3.22 -19.32
CA SER A 14 8.02 -3.53 -20.13
C SER A 14 7.91 -4.99 -20.56
N LYS A 15 8.81 -5.87 -20.08
CA LYS A 15 8.89 -7.31 -20.40
C LYS A 15 9.30 -7.64 -21.84
N ASN A 16 9.85 -6.69 -22.57
CA ASN A 16 10.49 -6.96 -23.86
C ASN A 16 11.82 -7.68 -23.64
N GLU A 17 12.10 -8.68 -24.48
CA GLU A 17 13.37 -9.41 -24.48
C GLU A 17 14.33 -8.81 -25.51
N ILE A 18 15.57 -8.56 -25.09
CA ILE A 18 16.64 -8.02 -25.92
C ILE A 18 17.85 -8.95 -25.80
N MET A 19 18.33 -9.48 -26.92
CA MET A 19 19.56 -10.27 -26.94
C MET A 19 20.78 -9.34 -26.86
N ILE A 20 21.69 -9.63 -25.94
CA ILE A 20 22.91 -8.84 -25.75
C ILE A 20 24.09 -9.58 -26.36
N ILE A 21 24.87 -8.86 -27.17
CA ILE A 21 26.11 -9.38 -27.75
C ILE A 21 27.28 -8.85 -26.90
N PRO A 22 28.05 -9.72 -26.25
CA PRO A 22 29.22 -9.34 -25.48
C PRO A 22 30.29 -8.64 -26.32
N ASN A 23 31.03 -7.72 -25.68
CA ASN A 23 32.23 -7.15 -26.27
C ASN A 23 33.42 -8.07 -25.97
N TYR A 24 33.71 -8.98 -26.90
CA TYR A 24 34.75 -10.00 -26.75
C TYR A 24 36.18 -9.43 -26.65
N ASN A 25 36.44 -8.24 -27.20
CA ASN A 25 37.76 -7.61 -27.13
C ASN A 25 38.13 -7.19 -25.69
N TYR A 26 37.12 -6.88 -24.87
CA TYR A 26 37.30 -6.40 -23.49
C TYR A 26 36.65 -7.34 -22.47
N GLU A 27 36.20 -8.53 -22.90
CA GLU A 27 35.48 -9.52 -22.09
C GLU A 27 34.37 -8.93 -21.20
N ARG A 28 33.57 -7.98 -21.74
CA ARG A 28 32.53 -7.28 -20.96
C ARG A 28 31.19 -7.24 -21.66
N LEU A 29 30.12 -7.15 -20.88
CA LEU A 29 28.79 -6.79 -21.36
C LEU A 29 28.61 -5.27 -21.29
N GLU A 30 28.19 -4.66 -22.40
CA GLU A 30 27.83 -3.24 -22.45
C GLU A 30 26.33 -3.12 -22.70
N ILE A 31 25.63 -2.46 -21.79
CA ILE A 31 24.18 -2.21 -21.90
C ILE A 31 23.99 -0.69 -21.89
N ALA A 32 23.87 -0.10 -23.08
CA ALA A 32 23.74 1.35 -23.24
C ALA A 32 22.27 1.82 -23.29
N ASN A 33 21.37 1.00 -23.86
CA ASN A 33 19.97 1.40 -24.09
C ASN A 33 19.08 1.02 -22.92
N THR A 34 18.95 1.96 -21.98
CA THR A 34 18.20 1.84 -20.72
C THR A 34 17.12 2.92 -20.58
N SER A 35 16.38 3.15 -21.67
CA SER A 35 15.42 4.26 -21.78
C SER A 35 14.12 4.11 -20.98
N GLU A 36 13.84 2.90 -20.47
CA GLU A 36 12.64 2.66 -19.66
C GLU A 36 12.96 2.83 -18.18
N LEU A 37 12.02 3.44 -17.45
CA LEU A 37 12.10 3.53 -16.00
C LEU A 37 11.78 2.15 -15.40
N GLY A 38 12.68 1.60 -14.60
CA GLY A 38 12.39 0.41 -13.80
C GLY A 38 13.57 -0.55 -13.68
N SER A 39 13.24 -1.81 -13.43
CA SER A 39 14.21 -2.88 -13.23
C SER A 39 14.40 -3.69 -14.50
N TYR A 40 15.66 -3.86 -14.89
CA TYR A 40 16.10 -4.70 -15.98
C TYR A 40 16.68 -5.98 -15.41
N SER A 41 16.33 -7.12 -15.99
CA SER A 41 16.79 -8.43 -15.54
C SER A 41 17.65 -9.09 -16.62
N LEU A 42 18.83 -9.53 -16.26
CA LEU A 42 19.81 -10.13 -17.16
C LEU A 42 19.87 -11.65 -16.92
N TYR A 43 19.88 -12.40 -18.01
CA TYR A 43 19.88 -13.86 -18.06
C TYR A 43 21.02 -14.36 -18.92
N VAL A 44 21.54 -15.53 -18.55
CA VAL A 44 22.55 -16.29 -19.29
C VAL A 44 22.01 -17.70 -19.53
N ASP A 45 21.90 -18.11 -20.79
CA ASP A 45 21.32 -19.41 -21.17
C ASP A 45 19.98 -19.69 -20.43
N ASP A 46 19.10 -18.68 -20.44
CA ASP A 46 17.78 -18.64 -19.78
C ASP A 46 17.79 -18.77 -18.25
N LYS A 47 18.96 -18.71 -17.60
CA LYS A 47 19.08 -18.63 -16.13
C LYS A 47 19.31 -17.20 -15.69
N PHE A 48 18.63 -16.80 -14.62
CA PHE A 48 18.79 -15.47 -14.05
C PHE A 48 20.24 -15.26 -13.59
N PHE A 49 20.85 -14.15 -14.00
CA PHE A 49 22.20 -13.77 -13.63
C PHE A 49 22.20 -12.61 -12.63
N THR A 50 21.56 -11.48 -12.99
CA THR A 50 21.44 -10.32 -12.11
C THR A 50 20.31 -9.40 -12.56
N ALA A 51 19.98 -8.41 -11.73
CA ALA A 51 19.07 -7.33 -12.09
C ALA A 51 19.66 -5.99 -11.66
N PHE A 52 19.33 -4.94 -12.40
CA PHE A 52 19.72 -3.57 -12.10
C PHE A 52 18.59 -2.61 -12.43
N SER A 53 18.53 -1.49 -11.72
CA SER A 53 17.59 -0.41 -12.00
C SER A 53 18.28 0.69 -12.79
N THR A 54 17.54 1.31 -13.70
CA THR A 54 18.01 2.45 -14.50
C THR A 54 17.66 3.76 -13.81
N SER A 55 17.90 4.89 -14.47
CA SER A 55 17.70 6.23 -13.90
C SER A 55 16.37 6.29 -13.15
N LEU A 56 16.45 6.59 -11.85
CA LEU A 56 15.29 6.99 -11.07
C LEU A 56 14.66 8.20 -11.74
N SER A 57 13.35 8.35 -11.60
CA SER A 57 12.67 9.53 -12.12
C SER A 57 13.29 10.76 -11.48
N GLU A 58 13.41 11.87 -12.21
CA GLU A 58 13.86 13.13 -11.60
C GLU A 58 12.98 13.51 -10.39
N TYR A 59 11.71 13.12 -10.41
CA TYR A 59 10.76 13.31 -9.31
C TYR A 59 10.97 12.38 -8.10
N GLU A 60 11.77 11.32 -8.22
CA GLU A 60 12.17 10.44 -7.11
C GLU A 60 13.50 10.88 -6.50
N SER A 61 14.12 11.95 -7.01
CA SER A 61 15.33 12.51 -6.45
C SER A 61 15.10 12.95 -5.00
N PRO A 62 15.92 12.51 -4.02
CA PRO A 62 15.81 12.94 -2.63
C PRO A 62 15.92 14.47 -2.42
N ASN A 63 16.47 15.18 -3.41
CA ASN A 63 16.61 16.63 -3.45
C ASN A 63 15.32 17.35 -3.89
N ILE A 64 14.42 16.67 -4.61
CA ILE A 64 13.15 17.22 -5.07
C ILE A 64 12.07 16.71 -4.11
N ARG A 65 11.89 17.43 -3.00
CA ARG A 65 10.85 17.13 -2.01
C ARG A 65 9.67 18.06 -2.20
N ALA A 66 8.47 17.47 -2.28
CA ALA A 66 7.24 18.25 -2.21
C ALA A 66 7.09 18.85 -0.81
N ASP A 67 6.59 20.08 -0.75
CA ASP A 67 6.22 20.72 0.50
C ASP A 67 5.04 19.98 1.14
N LEU A 68 5.21 19.56 2.39
CA LEU A 68 4.24 18.74 3.12
C LEU A 68 2.90 19.46 3.27
N ASP A 69 2.91 20.79 3.41
CA ASP A 69 1.70 21.61 3.46
C ASP A 69 0.95 21.63 2.12
N GLN A 70 1.67 21.63 0.99
CA GLN A 70 1.05 21.50 -0.34
C GLN A 70 0.43 20.12 -0.56
N VAL A 71 1.11 19.07 -0.08
CA VAL A 71 0.61 17.70 -0.14
C VAL A 71 -0.65 17.55 0.71
N ILE A 72 -0.68 18.06 1.94
CA ILE A 72 -1.86 18.00 2.81
C ILE A 72 -3.05 18.75 2.21
N LYS A 73 -2.83 19.90 1.56
CA LYS A 73 -3.91 20.66 0.88
C LYS A 73 -4.62 19.88 -0.22
N GLN A 74 -3.97 18.89 -0.84
CA GLN A 74 -4.59 18.01 -1.84
C GLN A 74 -5.57 17.02 -1.20
N PHE A 75 -5.37 16.66 0.07
CA PHE A 75 -6.31 15.83 0.81
C PHE A 75 -7.44 16.72 1.34
N LYS A 76 -8.70 16.30 1.15
CA LYS A 76 -9.85 16.97 1.78
C LYS A 76 -9.57 17.08 3.28
N SER A 77 -9.78 18.26 3.86
CA SER A 77 -9.28 18.72 5.17
C SER A 77 -9.53 17.80 6.38
N ASN A 78 -10.35 16.76 6.22
CA ASN A 78 -10.75 15.82 7.26
C ASN A 78 -10.19 14.40 7.08
N ASN A 79 -9.40 14.14 6.03
CA ASN A 79 -8.95 12.79 5.66
C ASN A 79 -7.44 12.56 5.86
N ALA A 80 -6.70 13.57 6.31
CA ALA A 80 -5.26 13.49 6.51
C ALA A 80 -4.89 14.00 7.90
N VAL A 81 -4.00 13.27 8.58
CA VAL A 81 -3.43 13.65 9.87
C VAL A 81 -1.92 13.50 9.80
N THR A 82 -1.20 14.55 10.18
CA THR A 82 0.27 14.53 10.26
C THR A 82 0.71 13.76 11.50
N LEU A 83 1.52 12.72 11.30
CA LEU A 83 2.18 12.01 12.39
C LEU A 83 3.48 12.76 12.70
N SER A 84 3.53 13.44 13.84
CA SER A 84 4.77 14.00 14.37
C SER A 84 5.32 13.10 15.48
N ASN A 85 6.64 13.07 15.61
CA ASN A 85 7.40 12.19 16.52
C ASN A 85 7.16 12.48 18.01
N GLU A 86 6.41 13.54 18.32
CA GLU A 86 6.07 14.03 19.65
C GLU A 86 4.71 13.56 20.17
N LYS A 87 3.93 12.84 19.36
CA LYS A 87 2.73 12.13 19.82
C LYS A 87 2.93 10.62 19.66
N ASP A 88 2.41 9.86 20.62
CA ASP A 88 2.44 8.41 20.55
C ASP A 88 1.66 7.95 19.30
N ILE A 89 2.40 7.55 18.28
CA ILE A 89 1.88 7.23 16.93
C ILE A 89 0.77 6.17 17.04
N SER A 90 0.89 5.27 18.02
CA SER A 90 -0.10 4.25 18.36
C SER A 90 -1.47 4.84 18.65
N ASP A 91 -1.52 5.93 19.41
CA ASP A 91 -2.78 6.53 19.87
C ASP A 91 -3.46 7.33 18.77
N VAL A 92 -2.69 8.02 17.92
CA VAL A 92 -3.23 8.71 16.74
C VAL A 92 -3.86 7.71 15.78
N ILE A 93 -3.17 6.60 15.49
CA ILE A 93 -3.71 5.53 14.61
C ILE A 93 -4.96 4.89 15.22
N LYS A 94 -4.96 4.61 16.52
CA LYS A 94 -6.14 4.05 17.21
C LYS A 94 -7.33 5.00 17.17
N SER A 95 -7.12 6.30 17.38
CA SER A 95 -8.21 7.30 17.35
C SER A 95 -8.88 7.44 15.99
N GLN A 96 -8.11 7.28 14.90
CA GLN A 96 -8.62 7.35 13.52
C GLN A 96 -9.30 6.03 13.09
N ARG A 97 -8.80 4.88 13.57
CA ARG A 97 -9.34 3.56 13.23
C ARG A 97 -10.51 3.14 14.12
N HIS A 98 -10.64 3.70 15.32
CA HIS A 98 -11.74 3.37 16.23
C HIS A 98 -13.03 4.01 15.74
N GLY A 99 -13.65 3.39 14.72
CA GLY A 99 -15.07 3.56 14.45
C GLY A 99 -15.79 3.35 15.77
N ARG A 100 -16.42 4.41 16.29
CA ARG A 100 -17.11 4.40 17.59
C ARG A 100 -17.98 3.16 17.64
N SER A 101 -17.69 2.28 18.58
CA SER A 101 -18.32 0.97 18.74
C SER A 101 -19.82 1.16 19.05
N LEU A 102 -20.64 1.33 18.00
CA LEU A 102 -22.06 1.68 18.07
C LEU A 102 -22.88 0.61 18.76
N TRP A 103 -22.38 -0.62 18.80
CA TRP A 103 -23.07 -1.76 19.39
C TRP A 103 -23.33 -1.57 20.89
N LYS A 104 -22.45 -0.88 21.63
CA LYS A 104 -22.69 -0.62 23.06
C LYS A 104 -23.91 0.29 23.26
N LEU A 105 -24.02 1.33 22.44
CA LEU A 105 -25.17 2.24 22.47
C LEU A 105 -26.45 1.51 21.99
N PHE A 106 -26.34 0.72 20.94
CA PHE A 106 -27.44 -0.09 20.42
C PHE A 106 -27.96 -1.11 21.46
N LEU A 107 -27.06 -1.79 22.16
CA LEU A 107 -27.41 -2.78 23.18
C LEU A 107 -28.19 -2.14 24.34
N ILE A 108 -27.75 -0.96 24.80
CA ILE A 108 -28.44 -0.21 25.85
C ILE A 108 -29.86 0.15 25.40
N ILE A 109 -30.01 0.65 24.17
CA ILE A 109 -31.33 0.99 23.61
C ILE A 109 -32.22 -0.25 23.51
N ALA A 110 -31.69 -1.38 23.03
CA ALA A 110 -32.44 -2.63 22.92
C ALA A 110 -32.95 -3.14 24.28
N ILE A 111 -32.12 -3.08 25.32
CA ILE A 111 -32.51 -3.46 26.69
C ILE A 111 -33.62 -2.54 27.20
N ILE A 112 -33.51 -1.23 26.99
CA ILE A 112 -34.54 -0.26 27.42
C ILE A 112 -35.87 -0.55 26.71
N LEU A 113 -35.86 -0.74 25.39
CA LEU A 113 -37.06 -1.06 24.62
C LEU A 113 -37.71 -2.37 25.08
N PHE A 114 -36.89 -3.40 25.36
CA PHE A 114 -37.38 -4.67 25.89
C PHE A 114 -38.06 -4.52 27.25
N LEU A 115 -37.51 -3.71 28.16
CA LEU A 115 -38.11 -3.44 29.46
C LEU A 115 -39.42 -2.65 29.34
N PHE A 116 -39.47 -1.67 28.43
CA PHE A 116 -40.70 -0.93 28.14
C PHE A 116 -41.79 -1.84 27.56
N GLU A 117 -41.45 -2.67 26.59
CA GLU A 117 -42.36 -3.66 26.01
C GLU A 117 -42.87 -4.62 27.10
N SER A 118 -41.97 -5.14 27.94
CA SER A 118 -42.35 -6.04 29.03
C SER A 118 -43.26 -5.38 30.08
N TYR A 119 -43.09 -4.08 30.34
CA TYR A 119 -43.94 -3.32 31.25
C TYR A 119 -45.34 -3.07 30.66
N ILE A 120 -45.42 -2.69 29.38
CA ILE A 120 -46.68 -2.41 28.67
C ILE A 120 -47.47 -3.70 28.39
N SER A 121 -46.78 -4.80 28.08
CA SER A 121 -47.39 -6.11 27.80
C SER A 121 -47.88 -6.86 29.04
N ARG A 122 -47.83 -6.26 30.24
CA ARG A 122 -48.46 -6.87 31.42
C ARG A 122 -49.98 -6.88 31.22
N PRO A 123 -50.64 -8.05 31.21
CA PRO A 123 -52.08 -8.11 31.06
C PRO A 123 -52.74 -7.44 32.27
N ILE A 124 -53.60 -6.46 32.00
CA ILE A 124 -54.50 -5.89 33.01
C ILE A 124 -55.38 -7.06 33.50
N LYS A 125 -55.16 -7.50 34.75
CA LYS A 125 -55.94 -8.57 35.41
C LYS A 125 -57.35 -8.08 35.82
N GLU A 126 -58.01 -7.37 34.92
CA GLU A 126 -59.45 -7.08 34.97
C GLU A 126 -59.93 -7.32 33.55
N GLN A 127 -60.27 -8.55 33.16
CA GLN A 127 -61.64 -9.04 33.25
C GLN A 127 -61.64 -10.56 32.97
N ILE A 128 -61.58 -11.36 34.03
CA ILE A 128 -62.16 -12.70 34.00
C ILE A 128 -63.09 -12.74 35.22
N LYS A 129 -64.29 -12.19 35.02
CA LYS A 129 -65.41 -12.41 35.93
C LYS A 129 -66.21 -13.56 35.35
N HIS A 130 -66.41 -14.60 36.17
CA HIS A 130 -67.35 -15.69 35.98
C HIS A 130 -68.73 -15.20 35.54
#